data_AF-A0A2U2C5H5-F1
#
_entry.id   AF-A0A2U2C5H5-F1
#
_cell.length_a   1.000
_cell.length_b   1.000
_cell.length_c   1.000
_cell.angle_alpha   90.00
_cell.angle_beta   90.00
_cell.angle_gamma   90.00
#
_symmetry.space_group_name_H-M   'P 1'
#
loop_
_entity.id
_entity.type
_entity.pdbx_description
1 polymer ?
#
loop_
_entity_poly.entity_id
_entity_poly.type
_entity_poly.pdbx_seq_one_letter_code
_entity_poly.pdbx_strand_id
1 'polypeptide(L)'
;MPKMFWQHDPNQPIGKWIAAAEDEKGLLVSGQLNLGVQRAREAYELLKAGDIDGLSIGYRIRGYEVDEDSDVWTLTKLDLREVSIVSIGANEHATVASVKSGRRALELADKLKAGERLTAREFEDLLKGSFGLSKAQAERAAHLHLKGSTPDGRGDPGDAADGLAFLQALAG
;
A
#
# COMPACT_ATOMS: atom_id res chain seq x y z
N MET A 1 -12.17 7.93 -9.85
CA MET A 1 -11.68 7.49 -8.53
C MET A 1 -11.70 8.66 -7.55
N PRO A 2 -12.15 8.44 -6.31
CA PRO A 2 -12.15 9.46 -5.26
C PRO A 2 -10.72 9.86 -4.84
N LYS A 3 -10.58 10.98 -4.14
CA LYS A 3 -9.32 11.40 -3.51
C LYS A 3 -9.07 10.63 -2.21
N MET A 4 -7.79 10.52 -1.83
CA MET A 4 -7.35 9.90 -0.57
C MET A 4 -6.71 10.97 0.30
N PHE A 5 -7.47 11.46 1.28
CA PHE A 5 -6.99 12.48 2.22
C PHE A 5 -6.77 11.90 3.61
N TRP A 6 -6.04 12.67 4.41
CA TRP A 6 -5.96 12.49 5.85
C TRP A 6 -7.01 13.34 6.54
N GLN A 7 -7.87 12.75 7.37
CA GLN A 7 -8.83 13.48 8.22
C GLN A 7 -9.70 14.48 7.44
N HIS A 8 -10.13 14.12 6.23
CA HIS A 8 -10.91 15.00 5.33
C HIS A 8 -10.20 16.28 4.88
N ASP A 9 -8.92 16.48 5.19
CA ASP A 9 -8.19 17.70 4.83
C ASP A 9 -7.71 17.65 3.38
N PRO A 10 -8.29 18.47 2.46
CA PRO A 10 -7.89 18.47 1.06
C PRO A 10 -6.45 18.95 0.83
N ASN A 11 -5.82 19.58 1.83
CA ASN A 11 -4.40 19.98 1.79
C ASN A 11 -3.47 18.83 2.19
N GLN A 12 -4.00 17.68 2.62
CA GLN A 12 -3.22 16.52 3.05
C GLN A 12 -3.56 15.27 2.20
N PRO A 13 -3.28 15.29 0.88
CA PRO A 13 -3.33 14.07 0.08
C PRO A 13 -2.22 13.11 0.52
N ILE A 14 -2.61 11.88 0.85
CA ILE A 14 -1.68 10.87 1.38
C ILE A 14 -1.44 9.70 0.43
N GLY A 15 -2.13 9.66 -0.71
CA GLY A 15 -2.00 8.56 -1.65
C GLY A 15 -3.04 8.58 -2.77
N LYS A 16 -3.28 7.41 -3.34
CA LYS A 16 -4.28 7.20 -4.38
C LYS A 16 -5.01 5.88 -4.21
N TRP A 17 -6.31 5.88 -4.51
CA TRP A 17 -7.08 4.66 -4.70
C TRP A 17 -6.80 4.08 -6.09
N ILE A 18 -6.61 2.76 -6.15
CA ILE A 18 -6.22 2.01 -7.35
C ILE A 18 -7.40 1.18 -7.87
N ALA A 19 -8.21 0.65 -6.96
CA ALA A 19 -9.40 -0.12 -7.30
C ALA A 19 -10.54 0.18 -6.32
N ALA A 20 -11.77 0.05 -6.81
CA ALA A 20 -12.99 0.14 -6.03
C ALA A 20 -14.01 -0.85 -6.62
N ALA A 21 -14.67 -1.62 -5.76
CA ALA A 21 -15.72 -2.56 -6.14
C ALA A 21 -16.75 -2.66 -5.01
N GLU A 22 -18.02 -2.81 -5.37
CA GLU A 22 -19.07 -3.11 -4.40
C GLU A 22 -19.12 -4.62 -4.15
N ASP A 23 -19.27 -5.00 -2.88
CA ASP A 23 -19.52 -6.36 -2.43
C ASP A 23 -20.76 -6.41 -1.51
N GLU A 24 -21.05 -7.57 -0.93
CA GLU A 24 -22.20 -7.77 -0.04
C GLU A 24 -22.16 -6.91 1.24
N LYS A 25 -20.99 -6.37 1.62
CA LYS A 25 -20.82 -5.52 2.81
C LYS A 25 -20.87 -4.03 2.44
N GLY A 26 -20.41 -3.66 1.25
CA GLY A 26 -20.41 -2.29 0.76
C GLY A 26 -19.29 -2.01 -0.24
N LEU A 27 -18.82 -0.77 -0.26
CA LEU A 27 -17.75 -0.36 -1.17
C LEU A 27 -16.37 -0.75 -0.64
N LEU A 28 -15.76 -1.75 -1.25
CA LEU A 28 -14.38 -2.14 -1.01
C LEU A 28 -13.42 -1.32 -1.88
N VAL A 29 -12.42 -0.72 -1.26
CA VAL A 29 -11.38 0.05 -1.95
C VAL A 29 -9.99 -0.50 -1.68
N SER A 30 -9.10 -0.41 -2.66
CA SER A 30 -7.67 -0.73 -2.53
C SER A 30 -6.84 0.44 -3.03
N GLY A 31 -5.84 0.85 -2.26
CA GLY A 31 -5.06 2.04 -2.54
C GLY A 31 -3.59 1.92 -2.13
N GLN A 32 -2.83 2.97 -2.41
CA GLN A 32 -1.42 3.08 -2.11
C GLN A 32 -1.12 4.44 -1.50
N LEU A 33 -0.49 4.42 -0.32
CA LEU A 33 0.07 5.62 0.31
C LEU A 33 1.30 6.09 -0.44
N ASN A 34 1.42 7.40 -0.65
CA ASN A 34 2.59 8.02 -1.25
C ASN A 34 3.61 8.33 -0.16
N LEU A 35 4.50 7.38 0.13
CA LEU A 35 5.50 7.52 1.21
C LEU A 35 6.57 8.60 0.96
N GLY A 36 6.58 9.26 -0.21
CA GLY A 36 7.32 10.51 -0.41
C GLY A 36 6.77 11.68 0.41
N VAL A 37 5.47 11.66 0.73
CA VAL A 37 4.79 12.66 1.55
C VAL A 37 4.93 12.32 3.03
N GLN A 38 5.33 13.30 3.85
CA GLN A 38 5.50 13.11 5.30
C GLN A 38 4.23 12.58 5.97
N ARG A 39 3.08 13.23 5.72
CA ARG A 39 1.81 12.82 6.32
C ARG A 39 1.43 11.38 5.95
N ALA A 40 1.75 10.92 4.75
CA ALA A 40 1.49 9.54 4.35
C ALA A 40 2.36 8.52 5.10
N ARG A 41 3.61 8.88 5.45
CA ARG A 41 4.47 8.04 6.30
C ARG A 41 3.92 7.96 7.72
N GLU A 42 3.49 9.08 8.29
CA GLU A 42 2.85 9.11 9.60
C GLU A 42 1.56 8.29 9.61
N ALA A 43 0.69 8.47 8.61
CA ALA A 43 -0.54 7.69 8.44
C ALA A 43 -0.23 6.18 8.33
N TYR A 44 0.78 5.80 7.54
CA TYR A 44 1.21 4.41 7.42
C TYR A 44 1.60 3.79 8.76
N GLU A 45 2.39 4.51 9.55
CA GLU A 45 2.85 4.04 10.86
C GLU A 45 1.68 3.87 11.84
N LEU A 46 0.74 4.82 11.89
CA LEU A 46 -0.46 4.77 12.72
C LEU A 46 -1.40 3.62 12.31
N LEU A 47 -1.65 3.46 11.01
CA LEU A 47 -2.44 2.37 10.44
C LEU A 47 -1.84 1.00 10.75
N LYS A 48 -0.52 0.89 10.67
CA LYS A 48 0.18 -0.37 10.96
C LYS A 48 0.19 -0.70 12.44
N ALA A 49 0.29 0.30 13.31
CA ALA A 49 0.21 0.12 14.76
C ALA A 49 -1.22 -0.22 15.23
N GLY A 50 -2.23 0.09 14.42
CA GLY A 50 -3.64 -0.05 14.79
C GLY A 50 -4.16 1.13 15.61
N ASP A 51 -3.40 2.23 15.70
CA ASP A 51 -3.81 3.45 16.40
C ASP A 51 -4.97 4.15 15.66
N ILE A 52 -5.01 3.98 14.34
CA ILE A 52 -6.05 4.48 13.45
C ILE A 52 -6.37 3.40 12.42
N ASP A 53 -7.64 3.12 12.21
CA ASP A 53 -8.12 2.19 11.18
C ASP A 53 -9.40 2.68 10.49
N GLY A 54 -9.91 3.86 10.83
CA GLY A 54 -11.17 4.38 10.31
C GLY A 54 -11.10 4.86 8.85
N LEU A 55 -12.21 4.67 8.14
CA LEU A 55 -12.49 5.26 6.84
C LEU A 55 -13.75 6.14 6.92
N SER A 56 -13.76 7.18 6.10
CA SER A 56 -14.93 8.03 5.93
C SER A 56 -14.98 8.54 4.50
N ILE A 57 -16.16 9.00 4.09
CA ILE A 57 -16.41 9.43 2.72
C ILE A 57 -17.02 10.83 2.67
N GLY A 58 -16.66 11.52 1.61
CA GLY A 58 -17.10 12.87 1.30
C GLY A 58 -17.72 12.80 -0.06
N TYR A 59 -18.98 13.19 -0.13
CA TYR A 59 -19.81 13.00 -1.32
C TYR A 59 -20.68 14.21 -1.57
N ARG A 60 -21.25 14.26 -2.77
CA ARG A 60 -22.32 15.19 -3.12
C ARG A 60 -23.57 14.40 -3.47
N ILE A 61 -24.65 14.62 -2.75
CA ILE A 61 -25.94 14.01 -3.03
C ILE A 61 -26.44 14.50 -4.40
N ARG A 62 -26.91 13.56 -5.22
CA ARG A 62 -27.50 13.81 -6.55
C ARG A 62 -28.95 13.36 -6.65
N GLY A 63 -29.34 12.40 -5.81
CA GLY A 63 -30.70 11.91 -5.65
C GLY A 63 -30.85 11.28 -4.28
N TYR A 64 -32.02 11.48 -3.68
CA TYR A 64 -32.38 10.92 -2.40
C TYR A 64 -33.90 10.77 -2.31
N GLU A 65 -34.32 9.88 -1.42
CA GLU A 65 -35.71 9.69 -1.00
C GLU A 65 -35.75 9.88 0.51
N VAL A 66 -36.82 10.47 1.03
CA VAL A 66 -37.02 10.68 2.46
C VAL A 66 -38.26 9.91 2.87
N ASP A 67 -38.11 9.06 3.88
CA ASP A 67 -39.24 8.46 4.58
C ASP A 67 -39.65 9.42 5.71
N GLU A 68 -40.80 10.07 5.56
CA GLU A 68 -41.30 11.08 6.52
C GLU A 68 -41.74 10.46 7.85
N ASP A 69 -42.07 9.16 7.87
CA ASP A 69 -42.49 8.48 9.10
C ASP A 69 -41.29 8.12 9.99
N SER A 70 -40.16 7.76 9.37
CA SER A 70 -38.94 7.36 10.07
C SER A 70 -37.84 8.42 10.10
N ASP A 71 -38.01 9.54 9.39
CA ASP A 71 -37.00 10.59 9.16
C ASP A 71 -35.68 10.03 8.58
N VAL A 72 -35.77 8.91 7.84
CA VAL A 72 -34.62 8.25 7.22
C VAL A 72 -34.44 8.74 5.79
N TRP A 73 -33.20 9.12 5.48
CA TRP A 73 -32.80 9.53 4.15
C TRP A 73 -32.13 8.36 3.42
N THR A 74 -32.72 7.96 2.30
CA THR A 74 -32.12 6.98 1.39
C THR A 74 -31.45 7.69 0.24
N LEU A 75 -30.12 7.62 0.17
CA LEU A 75 -29.34 8.23 -0.92
C LEU A 75 -29.34 7.32 -2.14
N THR A 76 -30.15 7.64 -3.15
CA THR A 76 -30.28 6.83 -4.38
C THR A 76 -29.20 7.13 -5.41
N LYS A 77 -28.58 8.31 -5.36
CA LYS A 77 -27.46 8.68 -6.24
C LYS A 77 -26.54 9.71 -5.59
N LEU A 78 -25.23 9.50 -5.69
CA LEU A 78 -24.22 10.42 -5.18
C LEU A 78 -22.98 10.48 -6.08
N ASP A 79 -22.26 11.59 -5.99
CA ASP A 79 -20.88 11.68 -6.48
C ASP A 79 -19.93 11.43 -5.30
N LEU A 80 -19.24 10.29 -5.30
CA LEU A 80 -18.18 10.02 -4.33
C LEU A 80 -16.94 10.87 -4.66
N ARG A 81 -16.62 11.84 -3.80
CA ARG A 81 -15.52 12.79 -4.05
C ARG A 81 -14.23 12.34 -3.41
N GLU A 82 -14.30 11.82 -2.20
CA GLU A 82 -13.14 11.39 -1.43
C GLU A 82 -13.49 10.18 -0.56
N VAL A 83 -12.46 9.37 -0.27
CA VAL A 83 -12.46 8.36 0.78
C VAL A 83 -11.19 8.62 1.59
N SER A 84 -11.36 9.03 2.84
CA SER A 84 -10.29 9.49 3.73
C SER A 84 -9.98 8.46 4.78
N ILE A 85 -8.71 8.46 5.21
CA ILE A 85 -8.29 7.77 6.43
C ILE A 85 -8.53 8.73 7.59
N VAL A 86 -9.30 8.29 8.58
CA VAL A 86 -9.76 9.12 9.69
C VAL A 86 -9.61 8.40 11.02
N SER A 87 -9.44 9.16 12.11
CA SER A 87 -9.36 8.57 13.46
C SER A 87 -10.70 8.01 13.92
N ILE A 88 -11.79 8.67 13.55
CA ILE A 88 -13.15 8.29 13.94
C ILE A 88 -14.02 8.39 12.69
N GLY A 89 -14.52 7.25 12.20
CA GLY A 89 -15.43 7.18 11.08
C GLY A 89 -16.87 7.51 11.50
N ALA A 90 -17.65 8.09 10.59
CA ALA A 90 -19.09 8.25 10.79
C ALA A 90 -19.84 6.90 10.76
N ASN A 91 -19.25 5.89 10.11
CA ASN A 91 -19.71 4.51 10.13
C ASN A 91 -18.62 3.66 10.79
N GLU A 92 -18.93 3.05 11.93
CA GLU A 92 -18.00 2.22 12.72
C GLU A 92 -17.53 0.97 11.98
N HIS A 93 -18.26 0.53 10.96
CA HIS A 93 -17.90 -0.63 10.13
C HIS A 93 -17.00 -0.26 8.94
N ALA A 94 -16.79 1.03 8.66
CA ALA A 94 -15.92 1.48 7.58
C ALA A 94 -14.47 1.54 8.10
N THR A 95 -13.76 0.42 8.01
CA THR A 95 -12.38 0.31 8.52
C THR A 95 -11.40 -0.23 7.49
N VAL A 96 -10.11 0.02 7.72
CA VAL A 96 -9.00 -0.48 6.92
C VAL A 96 -8.76 -1.95 7.27
N ALA A 97 -9.17 -2.85 6.37
CA ALA A 97 -9.07 -4.29 6.59
C ALA A 97 -7.62 -4.82 6.64
N SER A 98 -6.68 -4.20 5.93
CA SER A 98 -5.27 -4.61 5.95
C SER A 98 -4.32 -3.51 5.51
N VAL A 99 -3.11 -3.51 6.10
CA VAL A 99 -2.03 -2.59 5.76
C VAL A 99 -0.81 -3.42 5.39
N LYS A 100 -0.41 -3.42 4.12
CA LYS A 100 0.76 -4.19 3.68
C LYS A 100 2.03 -3.61 4.29
N SER A 101 2.89 -4.47 4.84
CA SER A 101 4.12 -4.08 5.52
C SER A 101 5.23 -3.67 4.54
N GLY A 102 5.11 -2.47 3.95
CA GLY A 102 6.17 -1.82 3.18
C GLY A 102 7.45 -1.53 3.97
N ARG A 103 7.43 -1.52 5.32
CA ARG A 103 8.63 -1.27 6.14
C ARG A 103 9.77 -2.25 5.85
N ARG A 104 9.46 -3.53 5.65
CA ARG A 104 10.49 -4.52 5.32
C ARG A 104 11.07 -4.26 3.93
N ALA A 105 10.24 -3.89 2.95
CA ALA A 105 10.73 -3.46 1.64
C ALA A 105 11.59 -2.18 1.72
N LEU A 106 11.24 -1.22 2.58
CA LEU A 106 12.01 0.00 2.83
C LEU A 106 13.35 -0.29 3.51
N GLU A 107 13.37 -1.10 4.56
CA GLU A 107 14.60 -1.57 5.23
C GLU A 107 15.53 -2.26 4.24
N LEU A 108 14.97 -3.10 3.37
CA LEU A 108 15.72 -3.80 2.33
C LEU A 108 16.21 -2.86 1.23
N ALA A 109 15.42 -1.84 0.88
CA ALA A 109 15.84 -0.79 -0.04
C ALA A 109 16.97 0.06 0.55
N ASP A 110 16.94 0.36 1.85
CA ASP A 110 17.99 1.13 2.52
C ASP A 110 19.28 0.32 2.66
N LYS A 111 19.20 -0.98 2.94
CA LYS A 111 20.35 -1.91 2.83
C LYS A 111 20.98 -1.88 1.45
N LEU A 112 20.17 -1.96 0.39
CA LEU A 112 20.67 -1.88 -0.99
C LEU A 112 21.33 -0.53 -1.29
N LYS A 113 20.75 0.59 -0.84
CA LYS A 113 21.37 1.93 -0.98
C LYS A 113 22.69 2.04 -0.23
N ALA A 114 22.83 1.37 0.91
CA ALA A 114 24.06 1.28 1.68
C ALA A 114 25.10 0.34 1.05
N GLY A 115 24.77 -0.32 -0.07
CA GLY A 115 25.64 -1.31 -0.73
C GLY A 115 25.69 -2.66 -0.03
N GLU A 116 24.78 -2.92 0.92
CA GLU A 116 24.68 -4.21 1.59
C GLU A 116 24.04 -5.25 0.69
N ARG A 117 24.53 -6.50 0.77
CA ARG A 117 23.90 -7.64 0.10
C ARG A 117 22.68 -8.12 0.88
N LEU A 118 21.58 -8.36 0.18
CA LEU A 118 20.42 -9.03 0.74
C LEU A 118 20.63 -10.54 0.77
N THR A 119 20.16 -11.19 1.84
CA THR A 119 20.05 -12.65 1.88
C THR A 119 18.97 -13.14 0.92
N ALA A 120 18.97 -14.44 0.56
CA ALA A 120 17.93 -15.03 -0.29
C ALA A 120 16.51 -14.78 0.24
N ARG A 121 16.31 -14.96 1.55
CA ARG A 121 15.02 -14.71 2.20
C ARG A 121 14.63 -13.24 2.17
N GLU A 122 15.57 -12.33 2.37
CA GLU A 122 15.33 -10.89 2.28
C GLU A 122 15.00 -10.46 0.85
N PHE A 123 15.68 -11.01 -0.15
CA PHE A 123 15.38 -10.77 -1.55
C PHE A 123 13.99 -11.31 -1.94
N GLU A 124 13.63 -12.50 -1.47
CA GLU A 124 12.27 -13.04 -1.62
C GLU A 124 11.21 -12.15 -0.96
N ASP A 125 11.47 -11.68 0.27
CA ASP A 125 10.58 -10.76 0.99
C ASP A 125 10.41 -9.44 0.22
N LEU A 126 11.47 -8.89 -0.36
CA LEU A 126 11.43 -7.70 -1.21
C LEU A 126 10.58 -7.94 -2.46
N LEU A 127 10.78 -9.08 -3.14
CA LEU A 127 10.07 -9.47 -4.35
C LEU A 127 8.57 -9.66 -4.11
N LYS A 128 8.21 -10.28 -2.99
CA LYS A 128 6.81 -10.47 -2.60
C LYS A 128 6.16 -9.15 -2.17
N GLY A 129 6.87 -8.36 -1.36
CA GLY A 129 6.36 -7.13 -0.76
C GLY A 129 6.23 -5.97 -1.76
N SER A 130 7.19 -5.83 -2.67
CA SER A 130 7.28 -4.69 -3.58
C SER A 130 6.72 -4.99 -4.98
N PHE A 131 6.89 -6.23 -5.44
CA PHE A 131 6.49 -6.65 -6.79
C PHE A 131 5.30 -7.61 -6.80
N GLY A 132 4.77 -8.00 -5.64
CA GLY A 132 3.57 -8.83 -5.53
C GLY A 132 3.75 -10.27 -6.04
N LEU A 133 5.00 -10.74 -6.17
CA LEU A 133 5.28 -12.08 -6.67
C LEU A 133 4.80 -13.16 -5.68
N SER A 134 4.36 -14.30 -6.21
CA SER A 134 4.09 -15.49 -5.40
C SER A 134 5.37 -16.05 -4.80
N LYS A 135 5.26 -16.86 -3.73
CA LYS A 135 6.41 -17.53 -3.09
C LYS A 135 7.29 -18.26 -4.11
N ALA A 136 6.69 -19.05 -4.99
CA ALA A 136 7.43 -19.82 -6.00
C ALA A 136 8.11 -18.92 -7.06
N GLN A 137 7.51 -17.79 -7.42
CA GLN A 137 8.16 -16.82 -8.32
C GLN A 137 9.33 -16.11 -7.64
N ALA A 138 9.17 -15.74 -6.37
CA ALA A 138 10.21 -15.08 -5.59
C ALA A 138 11.41 -16.00 -5.33
N GLU A 139 11.18 -17.27 -4.97
CA GLU A 139 12.23 -18.29 -4.78
C GLU A 139 13.04 -18.51 -6.07
N ARG A 140 12.37 -18.61 -7.22
CA ARG A 140 13.06 -18.75 -8.52
C ARG A 140 13.92 -17.53 -8.86
N ALA A 141 13.40 -16.33 -8.64
CA ALA A 141 14.15 -15.10 -8.91
C ALA A 141 15.34 -14.95 -7.95
N ALA A 142 15.17 -15.23 -6.66
CA ALA A 142 16.28 -15.28 -5.70
C ALA A 142 17.36 -16.29 -6.13
N HIS A 143 16.96 -17.46 -6.61
CA HIS A 143 17.88 -18.48 -7.08
C HIS A 143 18.71 -18.02 -8.28
N LEU A 144 18.10 -17.34 -9.25
CA LEU A 144 18.76 -16.88 -10.47
C LEU A 144 19.70 -15.69 -10.20
N HIS A 145 19.30 -14.76 -9.34
CA HIS A 145 20.02 -13.49 -9.15
C HIS A 145 20.99 -13.47 -7.96
N LEU A 146 20.92 -14.45 -7.05
CA LEU A 146 21.86 -14.57 -5.94
C LEU A 146 22.85 -15.74 -6.09
N LYS A 147 22.67 -16.63 -7.07
CA LYS A 147 23.69 -17.67 -7.37
C LYS A 147 24.85 -17.10 -8.17
N GLY A 148 25.84 -16.69 -7.39
CA GLY A 148 27.24 -16.43 -7.75
C GLY A 148 28.14 -16.34 -6.52
N SER A 149 27.62 -16.66 -5.33
CA SER A 149 28.30 -16.46 -4.05
C SER A 149 28.71 -17.82 -3.47
N THR A 150 30.00 -18.10 -3.43
CA THR A 150 30.55 -19.25 -2.69
C THR A 150 30.34 -19.06 -1.17
N PRO A 151 30.39 -20.14 -0.36
CA PRO A 151 30.06 -20.12 1.08
C PRO A 151 30.93 -19.19 1.94
N ASP A 152 32.04 -18.72 1.38
CA ASP A 152 33.06 -17.84 1.95
C ASP A 152 32.87 -16.35 1.58
N GLY A 153 31.75 -16.00 0.94
CA GLY A 153 31.35 -14.60 0.72
C GLY A 153 32.15 -13.85 -0.35
N ARG A 154 33.08 -14.52 -1.06
CA ARG A 154 33.74 -14.00 -2.27
C ARG A 154 32.98 -14.47 -3.50
N GLY A 155 31.94 -13.75 -3.88
CA GLY A 155 31.36 -13.91 -5.21
C GLY A 155 32.35 -13.45 -6.28
N ASP A 156 32.32 -14.11 -7.45
CA ASP A 156 33.09 -13.69 -8.62
C ASP A 156 32.70 -12.23 -8.97
N PRO A 157 33.65 -11.30 -9.17
CA PRO A 157 33.37 -9.94 -9.60
C PRO A 157 32.43 -9.84 -10.82
N GLY A 158 32.38 -10.88 -11.67
CA GLY A 158 31.44 -10.97 -12.80
C GLY A 158 29.97 -11.01 -12.38
N ASP A 159 29.62 -11.77 -11.34
CA ASP A 159 28.22 -12.02 -10.93
C ASP A 159 27.60 -10.82 -10.17
N ALA A 160 28.44 -9.99 -9.55
CA ALA A 160 27.98 -8.79 -8.84
C ALA A 160 27.52 -7.68 -9.81
N ALA A 161 28.13 -7.60 -11.00
CA ALA A 161 27.74 -6.65 -12.03
C ALA A 161 26.36 -6.99 -12.62
N ASP A 162 26.06 -8.27 -12.81
CA ASP A 162 24.79 -8.75 -13.35
C ASP A 162 23.61 -8.54 -12.37
N GLY A 163 23.86 -8.73 -11.07
CA GLY A 163 22.85 -8.45 -10.03
C GLY A 163 22.50 -6.96 -9.92
N LEU A 164 23.50 -6.09 -10.03
CA LEU A 164 23.28 -4.63 -10.01
C LEU A 164 22.58 -4.15 -11.28
N ALA A 165 22.97 -4.68 -12.45
CA ALA A 165 22.34 -4.36 -13.74
C ALA A 165 20.86 -4.77 -13.78
N PHE A 166 20.51 -5.93 -13.19
CA PHE A 166 19.12 -6.36 -13.05
C PHE A 166 18.29 -5.41 -12.17
N LEU A 167 18.83 -4.98 -11.02
CA LEU A 167 18.15 -4.03 -10.14
C LEU A 167 18.02 -2.64 -10.77
N GLN A 168 19.03 -2.20 -11.52
CA GLN A 168 18.98 -0.95 -12.28
C GLN A 168 17.96 -0.99 -13.42
N ALA A 169 17.84 -2.12 -14.12
CA ALA A 169 16.82 -2.32 -15.16
C ALA A 169 15.39 -2.36 -14.59
N LEU A 170 15.21 -2.77 -13.35
CA LEU A 170 13.94 -2.75 -12.62
C LEU A 170 13.56 -1.37 -12.05
N ALA A 171 14.54 -0.50 -11.84
CA ALA A 171 14.35 0.78 -11.17
C ALA A 171 13.78 1.89 -12.06
N GLY A 172 13.87 1.78 -13.39
CA GLY A 172 13.30 2.74 -14.35
C GLY A 172 13.84 4.16 -14.21
#